data_AF-A0AAV7DI25-F1
#
_entry.id   AF-A0AAV7DI25-F1
#
_cell.length_a   1.000
_cell.length_b   1.000
_cell.length_c   1.000
_cell.angle_alpha   90.00
_cell.angle_beta   90.00
_cell.angle_gamma   90.00
#
_symmetry.space_group_name_H-M   'P 1'
#
loop_
_entity.id
_entity.type
_entity.pdbx_description
1 polymer ?
#
loop_
_entity_poly.entity_id
_entity_poly.type
_entity_poly.pdbx_seq_one_letter_code
_entity_poly.pdbx_strand_id
1 'polypeptide(L)'
;MSRNLQYVTAHLPMLQVEEEDLEKNPQFSKLLLEMCQFLEASGASVWLCNELEESHREMRIQRKLWFRSEVIYRLIQEILIELQVKKQEGTITDEENKFQDGLQQCLLVSECSRLLSDPDPDPGSVPLLGLEKQDLHDLLPSQMDVLWLRERLHKQLEDALRKKCFNFLSFHQPETGVFTYIALHFLLSLIFSLEINA
;
A
#
# COMPACT_ATOMS: atom_id res chain seq x y z
N MET A 1 -34.25 -9.79 -38.27
CA MET A 1 -33.41 -9.74 -37.06
C MET A 1 -33.90 -10.74 -36.04
N SER A 2 -33.47 -11.98 -36.24
CA SER A 2 -33.57 -13.10 -35.31
C SER A 2 -32.99 -12.73 -33.94
N ARG A 3 -33.69 -13.15 -32.86
CA ARG A 3 -33.26 -12.90 -31.47
C ARG A 3 -31.85 -13.41 -31.17
N ASN A 4 -31.44 -14.49 -31.84
CA ASN A 4 -30.11 -15.08 -31.67
C ASN A 4 -29.01 -14.18 -32.24
N LEU A 5 -29.26 -13.58 -33.41
CA LEU A 5 -28.31 -12.63 -34.02
C LEU A 5 -28.10 -11.42 -33.11
N GLN A 6 -29.19 -10.83 -32.61
CA GLN A 6 -29.11 -9.69 -31.69
C GLN A 6 -28.34 -10.02 -30.40
N TYR A 7 -28.55 -11.21 -29.84
CA TYR A 7 -27.85 -11.64 -28.63
C TYR A 7 -26.35 -11.86 -28.85
N VAL A 8 -25.97 -12.52 -29.96
CA VAL A 8 -24.57 -12.79 -30.31
C VAL A 8 -23.84 -11.49 -30.66
N THR A 9 -24.43 -10.60 -31.46
CA THR A 9 -23.81 -9.32 -31.81
C THR A 9 -23.62 -8.41 -30.59
N ALA A 10 -24.50 -8.51 -29.58
CA ALA A 10 -24.35 -7.76 -28.34
C ALA A 10 -23.24 -8.30 -27.42
N HIS A 11 -23.06 -9.62 -27.34
CA HIS A 11 -22.05 -10.25 -26.47
C HIS A 11 -20.70 -10.45 -27.15
N LEU A 12 -20.65 -10.49 -28.47
CA LEU A 12 -19.44 -10.67 -29.27
C LEU A 12 -19.46 -9.68 -30.45
N PRO A 13 -19.33 -8.37 -30.19
CA PRO A 13 -19.37 -7.34 -31.22
C PRO A 13 -18.23 -7.45 -32.25
N MET A 14 -17.17 -8.20 -31.92
CA MET A 14 -16.05 -8.49 -32.82
C MET A 14 -16.43 -9.46 -33.96
N LEU A 15 -17.51 -10.21 -33.81
CA LEU A 15 -17.97 -11.18 -34.81
C LEU A 15 -18.90 -10.50 -35.82
N GLN A 16 -18.45 -10.45 -37.08
CA GLN A 16 -19.28 -10.06 -38.22
C GLN A 16 -20.07 -11.28 -38.69
N VAL A 17 -21.24 -11.50 -38.12
CA VAL A 17 -22.13 -12.61 -38.48
C VAL A 17 -23.40 -12.04 -39.09
N GLU A 18 -23.80 -12.56 -40.25
CA GLU A 18 -25.07 -12.18 -40.89
C GLU A 18 -26.20 -13.13 -40.47
N GLU A 19 -27.46 -12.68 -40.63
CA GLU A 19 -28.64 -13.49 -40.26
C GLU A 19 -28.68 -14.82 -41.03
N GLU A 20 -28.28 -14.79 -42.29
CA GLU A 20 -28.25 -15.96 -43.17
C GLU A 20 -27.23 -17.03 -42.74
N ASP A 21 -26.13 -16.64 -42.09
CA ASP A 21 -25.09 -17.57 -41.65
C ASP A 21 -25.58 -18.47 -40.50
N LEU A 22 -26.37 -17.87 -39.61
CA LEU A 22 -26.99 -18.55 -38.47
C LEU A 22 -28.15 -19.44 -38.90
N GLU A 23 -28.91 -19.04 -39.92
CA GLU A 23 -30.01 -19.83 -40.48
C GLU A 23 -29.51 -21.05 -41.26
N LYS A 24 -28.44 -20.89 -42.05
CA LYS A 24 -27.83 -21.99 -42.81
C LYS A 24 -27.10 -23.00 -41.90
N ASN A 25 -26.64 -22.59 -40.71
CA ASN A 25 -25.82 -23.40 -39.82
C ASN A 25 -26.34 -23.42 -38.36
N PRO A 26 -27.37 -24.23 -38.04
CA PRO A 26 -28.00 -24.22 -36.71
C PRO A 26 -27.07 -24.68 -35.57
N GLN A 27 -26.13 -25.60 -35.84
CA GLN A 27 -25.15 -26.05 -34.84
C GLN A 27 -24.11 -24.95 -34.51
N PHE A 28 -23.74 -24.14 -35.51
CA PHE A 28 -22.87 -22.98 -35.30
C PHE A 28 -23.57 -21.92 -34.45
N SER A 29 -24.86 -21.65 -34.73
CA SER A 29 -25.66 -20.78 -33.87
C SER A 29 -25.72 -21.27 -32.42
N LYS A 30 -25.85 -22.58 -32.19
CA LYS A 30 -25.86 -23.15 -30.84
C LYS A 30 -24.51 -22.96 -30.12
N LEU A 31 -23.41 -23.24 -30.82
CA LEU A 31 -22.07 -23.04 -30.28
C LEU A 31 -21.83 -21.59 -29.88
N LEU A 32 -22.20 -20.63 -30.73
CA LEU A 32 -22.03 -19.20 -30.44
C LEU A 32 -22.82 -18.77 -29.20
N LEU A 33 -24.05 -19.28 -29.04
CA LEU A 33 -24.86 -19.02 -27.85
C LEU A 33 -24.24 -19.62 -26.58
N GLU A 34 -23.66 -20.81 -26.66
CA GLU A 34 -22.93 -21.42 -25.53
C GLU A 34 -21.66 -20.63 -25.20
N MET A 35 -20.90 -20.18 -26.21
CA MET A 35 -19.69 -19.37 -26.01
C MET A 35 -20.00 -18.00 -25.40
N CYS A 36 -21.11 -17.36 -25.78
CA CYS A 36 -21.54 -16.09 -25.18
C CYS A 36 -21.78 -16.17 -23.67
N GLN A 37 -21.98 -17.36 -23.10
CA GLN A 37 -22.14 -17.54 -21.65
C GLN A 37 -20.81 -17.45 -20.90
N PHE A 38 -19.68 -17.68 -21.58
CA PHE A 38 -18.36 -17.74 -20.99
C PHE A 38 -17.43 -16.62 -21.45
N LEU A 39 -17.83 -15.84 -22.45
CA LEU A 39 -17.03 -14.78 -23.05
C LEU A 39 -17.63 -13.40 -22.81
N GLU A 40 -16.75 -12.41 -22.61
CA GLU A 40 -17.08 -11.00 -22.56
C GLU A 40 -17.09 -10.38 -23.98
N ALA A 41 -17.59 -9.15 -24.13
CA ALA A 41 -17.60 -8.37 -25.37
C ALA A 41 -16.22 -8.22 -26.05
N SER A 42 -15.14 -8.34 -25.28
CA SER A 42 -13.75 -8.34 -25.76
C SER A 42 -13.31 -9.66 -26.41
N GLY A 43 -14.10 -10.73 -26.28
CA GLY A 43 -13.74 -12.10 -26.66
C GLY A 43 -12.87 -12.83 -25.64
N ALA A 44 -12.56 -12.20 -24.50
CA ALA A 44 -11.89 -12.86 -23.37
C ALA A 44 -12.89 -13.65 -22.52
N SER A 45 -12.42 -14.66 -21.80
CA SER A 45 -13.30 -15.40 -20.90
C SER A 45 -13.66 -14.57 -19.67
N VAL A 46 -14.94 -14.61 -19.28
CA VAL A 46 -15.46 -13.89 -18.11
C VAL A 46 -14.68 -14.25 -16.85
N TRP A 47 -14.32 -15.54 -16.70
CA TRP A 47 -13.50 -15.99 -15.58
C TRP A 47 -12.11 -15.34 -15.56
N LEU A 48 -11.43 -15.27 -16.71
CA LEU A 48 -10.09 -14.65 -16.78
C LEU A 48 -10.16 -13.14 -16.54
N CYS A 49 -11.18 -12.46 -17.06
CA CYS A 49 -11.40 -11.04 -16.79
C CYS A 49 -11.61 -10.79 -15.29
N ASN A 50 -12.45 -11.60 -14.64
CA ASN A 50 -12.67 -11.49 -13.19
C ASN A 50 -11.39 -11.74 -12.39
N GLU A 51 -10.62 -12.78 -12.74
CA GLU A 51 -9.35 -13.09 -12.07
C GLU A 51 -8.32 -11.97 -12.26
N LEU A 52 -8.25 -11.40 -13.46
CA LEU A 52 -7.38 -10.25 -13.74
C LEU A 52 -7.79 -9.02 -12.95
N GLU A 53 -9.09 -8.73 -12.86
CA GLU A 53 -9.61 -7.64 -12.05
C GLU A 53 -9.30 -7.82 -10.57
N GLU A 54 -9.47 -9.03 -10.04
CA GLU A 54 -9.13 -9.38 -8.65
C GLU A 54 -7.64 -9.18 -8.40
N SER A 55 -6.78 -9.75 -9.25
CA SER A 55 -5.33 -9.61 -9.15
C SER A 55 -4.89 -8.14 -9.22
N HIS A 56 -5.49 -7.36 -10.11
CA HIS A 56 -5.24 -5.92 -10.19
C HIS A 56 -5.72 -5.17 -8.95
N ARG A 57 -6.84 -5.57 -8.36
CA ARG A 57 -7.33 -5.00 -7.10
C ARG A 57 -6.37 -5.28 -5.97
N GLU A 58 -5.96 -6.54 -5.81
CA GLU A 58 -4.99 -6.97 -4.81
C GLU A 58 -3.67 -6.22 -4.97
N MET A 59 -3.14 -6.15 -6.19
CA MET A 59 -1.91 -5.41 -6.49
C MET A 59 -2.01 -3.93 -6.09
N ARG A 60 -3.16 -3.27 -6.33
CA ARG A 60 -3.37 -1.87 -5.92
C ARG A 60 -3.39 -1.73 -4.40
N ILE A 61 -4.02 -2.67 -3.69
CA ILE A 61 -4.05 -2.70 -2.22
C ILE A 61 -2.63 -2.89 -1.67
N GLN A 62 -1.90 -3.90 -2.13
CA GLN A 62 -0.53 -4.17 -1.70
C GLN A 62 0.41 -3.01 -2.00
N ARG A 63 0.32 -2.42 -3.18
CA ARG A 63 1.08 -1.22 -3.55
C ARG A 63 0.79 -0.06 -2.60
N LYS A 64 -0.47 0.17 -2.23
CA LYS A 64 -0.87 1.23 -1.30
C LYS A 64 -0.33 0.98 0.11
N LEU A 65 -0.41 -0.25 0.60
CA LEU A 65 0.15 -0.65 1.90
C LEU A 65 1.68 -0.47 1.92
N TRP A 66 2.35 -0.91 0.87
CA TRP A 66 3.79 -0.73 0.72
C TRP A 66 4.18 0.76 0.72
N PHE A 67 3.51 1.58 -0.09
CA PHE A 67 3.78 3.02 -0.12
C PHE A 67 3.56 3.69 1.23
N ARG A 68 2.54 3.28 1.98
CA ARG A 68 2.29 3.81 3.34
C ARG A 68 3.50 3.53 4.24
N SER A 69 3.96 2.28 4.29
CA SER A 69 5.11 1.90 5.11
C SER A 69 6.39 2.59 4.66
N GLU A 70 6.61 2.70 3.35
CA GLU A 70 7.78 3.34 2.75
C GLU A 70 7.84 4.85 3.06
N VAL A 71 6.71 5.56 2.95
CA VAL A 71 6.65 6.99 3.29
C VAL A 71 6.96 7.22 4.76
N ILE A 72 6.38 6.41 5.66
CA ILE A 72 6.65 6.51 7.09
C ILE A 72 8.13 6.23 7.37
N TYR A 73 8.69 5.15 6.82
CA TYR A 73 10.09 4.79 7.01
C TYR A 73 11.02 5.92 6.57
N ARG A 74 10.80 6.50 5.38
CA ARG A 74 11.61 7.63 4.89
C ARG A 74 11.53 8.85 5.81
N LEU A 75 10.35 9.18 6.32
CA LEU A 75 10.19 10.30 7.25
C LEU A 75 10.92 10.06 8.57
N ILE A 76 10.88 8.82 9.08
CA ILE A 76 11.64 8.44 10.27
C ILE A 76 13.14 8.65 10.01
N GLN A 77 13.66 8.20 8.86
CA GLN A 77 15.07 8.39 8.50
C GLN A 77 15.43 9.88 8.39
N GLU A 78 14.57 10.70 7.78
CA GLU A 78 14.77 12.15 7.70
C GLU A 78 14.84 12.79 9.10
N ILE A 79 13.90 12.46 9.99
CA ILE A 79 13.90 12.94 11.38
C ILE A 79 15.20 12.56 12.10
N LEU A 80 15.67 11.31 11.93
CA LEU A 80 16.93 10.85 12.53
C LEU A 80 18.13 11.63 12.01
N ILE A 81 18.17 11.93 10.72
CA ILE A 81 19.24 12.74 10.11
C ILE A 81 19.19 14.17 10.66
N GLU A 82 18.00 14.79 10.74
CA GLU A 82 17.84 16.14 11.31
C GLU A 82 18.34 16.21 12.76
N LEU A 83 18.00 15.21 13.59
CA LEU A 83 18.50 15.11 14.96
C LEU A 83 20.01 14.91 15.02
N GLN A 84 20.57 14.10 14.12
CA GLN A 84 22.01 13.90 14.04
C GLN A 84 22.76 15.18 13.63
N VAL A 85 22.21 15.97 12.71
CA VAL A 85 22.78 17.28 12.34
C VAL A 85 22.77 18.22 13.54
N LYS A 86 21.63 18.34 14.26
CA LYS A 86 21.56 19.14 15.50
C LYS A 86 22.57 18.68 16.56
N LYS A 87 22.79 17.37 16.68
CA LYS A 87 23.79 16.79 17.59
C LYS A 87 25.21 17.23 17.23
N GLN A 88 25.54 17.26 15.94
CA GLN A 88 26.84 17.74 15.45
C GLN A 88 27.02 19.25 15.64
N GLU A 89 25.93 20.02 15.53
CA GLU A 89 25.92 21.46 15.76
C GLU A 89 25.95 21.84 17.26
N GLY A 90 25.77 20.88 18.16
CA GLY A 90 25.73 21.11 19.61
C GLY A 90 24.44 21.80 20.09
N THR A 91 23.39 21.81 19.26
CA THR A 91 22.09 22.46 19.55
C THR A 91 21.05 21.49 20.09
N ILE A 92 21.37 20.19 20.17
CA ILE A 92 20.47 19.14 20.61
C ILE A 92 20.22 19.19 22.13
N THR A 93 18.97 18.98 22.53
CA THR A 93 18.59 18.83 23.94
C THR A 93 18.81 17.39 24.43
N ASP A 94 18.98 17.20 25.74
CA ASP A 94 19.10 15.86 26.33
C ASP A 94 17.88 14.97 26.05
N GLU A 95 16.69 15.55 25.99
CA GLU A 95 15.47 14.83 25.63
C GLU A 95 15.46 14.39 24.17
N GLU A 96 15.94 15.25 23.24
CA GLU A 96 16.08 14.89 21.83
C GLU A 96 17.15 13.81 21.62
N ASN A 97 18.25 13.84 22.38
CA ASN A 97 19.25 12.77 22.38
C ASN A 97 18.64 11.43 22.84
N LYS A 98 17.93 11.42 23.97
CA LYS A 98 17.25 10.20 24.46
C LYS A 98 16.21 9.68 23.46
N PHE A 99 15.48 10.59 22.82
CA PHE A 99 14.53 10.24 21.76
C PHE A 99 15.24 9.59 20.55
N GLN A 100 16.33 10.19 20.08
CA GLN A 100 17.10 9.68 18.96
C GLN A 100 17.65 8.27 19.25
N ASP A 101 18.31 8.10 20.40
CA ASP A 101 18.93 6.84 20.78
C ASP A 101 17.87 5.73 20.94
N GLY A 102 16.75 6.03 21.61
CA GLY A 102 15.64 5.09 21.77
C GLY A 102 14.96 4.71 20.44
N LEU A 103 14.81 5.67 19.52
CA LEU A 103 14.25 5.40 18.19
C LEU A 103 15.18 4.52 17.35
N GLN A 104 16.50 4.77 17.39
CA GLN A 104 17.50 3.95 16.72
C GLN A 104 17.53 2.51 17.27
N GLN A 105 17.44 2.34 18.59
CA GLN A 105 17.35 1.01 19.23
C GLN A 105 16.11 0.25 18.77
N CYS A 106 14.94 0.90 18.77
CA CYS A 106 13.70 0.28 18.28
C CYS A 106 13.80 -0.16 16.81
N LEU A 107 14.39 0.67 15.94
CA LEU A 107 14.60 0.32 14.53
C LEU A 107 15.55 -0.86 14.37
N LEU A 108 16.68 -0.84 15.08
CA LEU A 108 17.66 -1.92 15.05
C LEU A 108 17.03 -3.26 15.49
N VAL A 109 16.29 -3.26 16.60
CA VAL A 109 15.57 -4.44 17.09
C VAL A 109 14.56 -4.94 16.06
N SER A 110 13.85 -4.03 15.38
CA SER A 110 12.88 -4.42 14.35
C SER A 110 13.56 -5.05 13.12
N GLU A 111 14.71 -4.52 12.69
CA GLU A 111 15.48 -5.06 11.58
C GLU A 111 16.08 -6.43 11.94
N CYS A 112 16.66 -6.56 13.13
CA CYS A 112 17.17 -7.83 13.63
C CYS A 112 16.05 -8.88 13.76
N SER A 113 14.88 -8.51 14.28
CA SER A 113 13.73 -9.41 14.39
C SER A 113 13.23 -9.89 13.03
N ARG A 114 13.29 -9.04 12.00
CA ARG A 114 13.00 -9.42 10.62
C ARG A 114 14.04 -10.39 10.05
N LEU A 115 15.33 -10.17 10.32
CA LEU A 115 16.40 -11.07 9.88
C LEU A 115 16.35 -12.45 10.57
N LEU A 116 15.87 -12.49 11.83
CA LEU A 116 15.62 -13.72 12.57
C LEU A 116 14.29 -14.41 12.20
N SER A 117 13.44 -13.77 11.39
CA SER A 117 12.18 -14.37 10.92
C SER A 117 12.44 -15.13 9.62
N ASP A 118 12.67 -16.43 9.71
CA ASP A 118 12.77 -17.30 8.53
C ASP A 118 11.37 -17.50 7.91
N PRO A 119 11.17 -17.25 6.59
CA PRO A 119 9.88 -17.46 5.95
C PRO A 119 9.46 -18.93 5.84
N ASP A 120 10.37 -19.89 5.99
CA ASP A 120 10.07 -21.33 5.90
C ASP A 120 10.76 -22.08 7.05
N PRO A 121 10.10 -22.27 8.22
CA PRO A 121 10.74 -22.85 9.38
C PRO A 121 10.94 -24.36 9.18
N ASP A 122 12.10 -24.75 8.65
CA ASP A 122 12.54 -26.13 8.74
C ASP A 122 12.68 -26.49 10.23
N PRO A 123 12.11 -27.62 10.71
CA PRO A 123 12.05 -27.99 12.12
C PRO A 123 13.43 -28.35 12.74
N GLY A 124 14.52 -28.04 12.06
CA GLY A 124 15.91 -28.17 12.52
C GLY A 124 16.81 -26.99 12.16
N SER A 125 16.26 -25.88 11.66
CA SER A 125 17.06 -24.67 11.41
C SER A 125 17.44 -24.03 12.76
N VAL A 126 18.75 -23.98 13.04
CA VAL A 126 19.27 -23.20 14.16
C VAL A 126 19.27 -21.73 13.70
N PRO A 127 18.68 -20.80 14.47
CA PRO A 127 18.65 -19.40 14.07
C PRO A 127 20.07 -18.88 13.81
N LEU A 128 20.19 -17.92 12.89
CA LEU A 128 21.47 -17.30 12.56
C LEU A 128 22.13 -16.78 13.85
N LEU A 129 23.33 -17.29 14.18
CA LEU A 129 24.08 -17.02 15.42
C LEU A 129 23.49 -17.58 16.73
N GLY A 130 22.47 -18.44 16.67
CA GLY A 130 21.81 -18.99 17.87
C GLY A 130 21.00 -17.95 18.66
N LEU A 131 20.70 -16.80 18.04
CA LEU A 131 19.93 -15.72 18.64
C LEU A 131 18.43 -15.95 18.44
N GLU A 132 17.66 -15.81 19.51
CA GLU A 132 16.20 -15.84 19.46
C GLU A 132 15.62 -14.41 19.50
N LYS A 133 14.35 -14.27 19.08
CA LYS A 133 13.64 -12.98 19.18
C LYS A 133 13.52 -12.48 20.62
N GLN A 134 13.55 -13.40 21.59
CA GLN A 134 13.47 -13.10 23.01
C GLN A 134 14.71 -12.33 23.49
N ASP A 135 15.88 -12.68 22.96
CA ASP A 135 17.16 -12.03 23.28
C ASP A 135 17.20 -10.56 22.81
N LEU A 136 16.36 -10.18 21.85
CA LEU A 136 16.25 -8.80 21.38
C LEU A 136 15.40 -7.91 22.30
N HIS A 137 14.60 -8.49 23.21
CA HIS A 137 13.77 -7.69 24.13
C HIS A 137 14.60 -6.91 25.13
N ASP A 138 15.77 -7.43 25.52
CA ASP A 138 16.68 -6.75 26.45
C ASP A 138 17.33 -5.49 25.84
N LEU A 139 17.28 -5.36 24.51
CA LEU A 139 17.79 -4.19 23.77
C LEU A 139 16.73 -3.11 23.57
N LEU A 140 15.46 -3.38 23.88
CA LEU A 140 14.40 -2.37 23.80
C LEU A 140 14.49 -1.39 24.98
N PRO A 141 14.12 -0.12 24.76
CA PRO A 141 13.89 0.81 25.86
C PRO A 141 12.81 0.27 26.82
N SER A 142 12.75 0.83 28.04
CA SER A 142 11.70 0.44 28.98
C SER A 142 10.31 0.66 28.37
N GLN A 143 9.31 -0.13 28.80
CA GLN A 143 7.96 -0.05 28.23
C GLN A 143 7.35 1.37 28.32
N MET A 144 7.65 2.11 29.39
CA MET A 144 7.22 3.50 29.53
C MET A 144 7.90 4.43 28.52
N ASP A 145 9.20 4.21 28.26
CA ASP A 145 9.95 4.98 27.27
C ASP A 145 9.45 4.68 25.85
N VAL A 146 9.06 3.43 25.55
CA VAL A 146 8.49 3.05 24.25
C VAL A 146 7.16 3.77 23.98
N LEU A 147 6.29 3.89 24.99
CA LEU A 147 5.03 4.62 24.85
C LEU A 147 5.27 6.12 24.61
N TRP A 148 6.20 6.72 25.36
CA TRP A 148 6.59 8.11 25.17
C TRP A 148 7.23 8.36 23.79
N LEU A 149 8.15 7.47 23.36
CA LEU A 149 8.77 7.48 22.04
C LEU A 149 7.70 7.43 20.94
N ARG A 150 6.71 6.54 21.07
CA ARG A 150 5.62 6.39 20.11
C ARG A 150 4.77 7.66 20.00
N GLU A 151 4.35 8.24 21.12
CA GLU A 151 3.52 9.45 21.10
C GLU A 151 4.28 10.64 20.50
N ARG A 152 5.55 10.79 20.88
CA ARG A 152 6.42 11.84 20.33
C ARG A 152 6.67 11.65 18.83
N LEU A 153 6.95 10.42 18.40
CA LEU A 153 7.16 10.08 16.99
C LEU A 153 5.91 10.37 16.16
N HIS A 154 4.74 10.04 16.67
CA HIS A 154 3.47 10.30 15.99
C HIS A 154 3.28 11.79 15.70
N LYS A 155 3.50 12.65 16.70
CA LYS A 155 3.42 14.12 16.54
C LYS A 155 4.42 14.63 15.50
N GLN A 156 5.68 14.17 15.56
CA GLN A 156 6.71 14.59 14.60
C GLN A 156 6.40 14.13 13.17
N LEU A 157 5.88 12.91 12.99
CA LEU A 157 5.49 12.41 11.67
C LEU A 157 4.31 13.21 11.10
N GLU A 158 3.32 13.54 11.93
CA GLU A 158 2.19 14.36 11.50
C GLU A 158 2.66 15.75 11.05
N ASP A 159 3.50 16.42 11.85
CA ASP A 159 4.03 17.73 11.53
C ASP A 159 4.90 17.71 10.25
N ALA A 160 5.76 16.70 10.09
CA ALA A 160 6.59 16.51 8.90
C ALA A 160 5.73 16.27 7.65
N LEU A 161 4.73 15.39 7.73
CA LEU A 161 3.78 15.14 6.65
C LEU A 161 3.00 16.39 6.29
N ARG A 162 2.47 17.10 7.29
CA ARG A 162 1.72 18.34 7.10
C ARG A 162 2.55 19.38 6.38
N LYS A 163 3.82 19.56 6.79
CA LYS A 163 4.76 20.49 6.16
C LYS A 163 5.06 20.10 4.71
N LYS A 164 5.30 18.81 4.43
CA LYS A 164 5.55 18.33 3.07
C LYS A 164 4.34 18.46 2.15
N CYS A 165 3.16 18.08 2.63
CA CYS A 165 1.89 18.26 1.92
C CYS A 165 1.64 19.74 1.64
N PHE A 166 1.87 20.61 2.62
CA PHE A 166 1.75 22.05 2.44
C PHE A 166 2.72 22.57 1.38
N ASN A 167 4.00 22.18 1.43
CA ASN A 167 5.01 22.57 0.44
C ASN A 167 4.66 22.08 -0.98
N PHE A 168 4.12 20.86 -1.08
CA PHE A 168 3.70 20.30 -2.36
C PHE A 168 2.48 21.04 -2.93
N LEU A 169 1.49 21.33 -2.09
CA LEU A 169 0.29 22.07 -2.48
C LEU A 169 0.61 23.52 -2.84
N SER A 170 1.46 24.19 -2.06
CA SER A 170 1.86 25.59 -2.34
C SER A 170 2.68 25.70 -3.63
N PHE A 171 3.47 24.67 -3.97
CA PHE A 171 4.19 24.60 -5.24
C PHE A 171 3.24 24.46 -6.45
N HIS A 172 2.19 23.65 -6.33
CA HIS A 172 1.26 23.40 -7.44
C HIS A 172 0.10 24.42 -7.54
N GLN A 173 -0.29 25.06 -6.44
CA GLN A 173 -1.39 26.02 -6.39
C GLN A 173 -1.05 27.22 -5.48
N PRO A 174 -0.27 28.21 -5.97
CA PRO A 174 0.14 29.35 -5.15
C PRO A 174 -1.01 30.34 -4.83
N GLU A 175 -2.12 30.33 -5.57
CA GLU A 175 -3.18 31.34 -5.46
C GLU A 175 -4.35 30.98 -4.51
N THR A 176 -4.48 29.73 -4.09
CA THR A 176 -5.58 29.24 -3.23
C THR A 176 -5.18 29.18 -1.75
N GLY A 177 -4.65 30.29 -1.21
CA GLY A 177 -4.21 30.38 0.20
C GLY A 177 -5.29 30.11 1.27
N VAL A 178 -6.56 29.97 0.90
CA VAL A 178 -7.71 29.75 1.81
C VAL A 178 -8.30 28.33 1.70
N PHE A 179 -8.08 27.60 0.59
CA PHE A 179 -8.61 26.23 0.39
C PHE A 179 -7.62 25.11 0.73
N THR A 180 -6.36 25.46 1.00
CA THR A 180 -5.28 24.53 1.36
C THR A 180 -5.56 23.76 2.64
N TYR A 181 -6.22 24.36 3.65
CA TYR A 181 -6.54 23.68 4.91
C TYR A 181 -7.58 22.57 4.75
N ILE A 182 -8.57 22.73 3.87
CA ILE A 182 -9.59 21.70 3.62
C ILE A 182 -8.98 20.54 2.84
N ALA A 183 -8.12 20.83 1.85
CA ALA A 183 -7.40 19.80 1.09
C ALA A 183 -6.36 19.06 1.96
N LEU A 184 -5.65 19.76 2.86
CA LEU A 184 -4.74 19.14 3.84
C LEU A 184 -5.50 18.31 4.86
N HIS A 185 -6.63 18.80 5.38
CA HIS A 185 -7.47 18.02 6.28
C HIS A 185 -8.06 16.80 5.57
N PHE A 186 -8.42 16.90 4.28
CA PHE A 186 -8.86 15.75 3.49
C PHE A 186 -7.73 14.77 3.21
N LEU A 187 -6.52 15.23 2.90
CA LEU A 187 -5.36 14.35 2.64
C LEU A 187 -4.86 13.69 3.93
N LEU A 188 -4.76 14.45 5.02
CA LEU A 188 -4.45 13.91 6.35
C LEU A 188 -5.57 12.97 6.79
N SER A 189 -6.85 13.33 6.66
CA SER A 189 -7.96 12.42 6.96
C SER A 189 -7.98 11.22 6.02
N LEU A 190 -7.52 11.29 4.77
CA LEU A 190 -7.40 10.10 3.92
C LEU A 190 -6.28 9.17 4.42
N ILE A 191 -5.15 9.74 4.83
CA ILE A 191 -4.01 9.01 5.37
C ILE A 191 -4.35 8.39 6.74
N PHE A 192 -5.09 9.10 7.59
CA PHE A 192 -5.49 8.71 8.95
C PHE A 192 -6.81 7.90 9.02
N SER A 193 -7.80 8.12 8.15
CA SER A 193 -8.99 7.24 8.09
C SER A 193 -8.66 5.85 7.56
N LEU A 194 -7.48 5.66 6.95
CA LEU A 194 -6.90 4.35 6.63
C LEU A 194 -6.23 3.67 7.85
N GLU A 195 -6.14 4.31 9.01
CA GLU A 195 -5.70 3.70 10.27
C GLU A 195 -6.83 2.98 11.03
N ILE A 196 -8.10 3.19 10.68
CA ILE A 196 -9.25 2.65 11.44
C ILE A 196 -9.84 1.37 10.81
N ASN A 197 -9.47 1.03 9.57
CA ASN A 197 -10.00 -0.15 8.85
C ASN A 197 -8.92 -1.18 8.47
N ALA A 198 -7.82 -1.26 9.22
CA ALA A 198 -6.80 -2.31 9.08
C ALA A 198 -6.71 -3.14 10.37
#